data_AF-A0A7J4VGI7-F1
#
_entry.id   AF-A0A7J4VGI7-F1
#
_cell.length_a   1.000
_cell.length_b   1.000
_cell.length_c   1.000
_cell.angle_alpha   90.00
_cell.angle_beta   90.00
_cell.angle_gamma   90.00
#
_symmetry.space_group_name_H-M   'P 1'
#
loop_
_entity.id
_entity.type
_entity.pdbx_description
1 polymer ?
#
loop_
_entity_poly.entity_id
_entity_poly.type
_entity_poly.pdbx_seq_one_letter_code
_entity_poly.pdbx_strand_id
1 'polypeptide(L)' 'MEKQRNYFKIYDDEGIKSYFKTNLSYEEIEKLKKDFEENHSEYYNNDFIKFLKEKDSSTEEIEVQAIYY' A
#
# COMPACT_ATOMS: atom_id res chain seq x y z
N MET A 1 -3.20 -3.32 23.60
CA MET A 1 -2.03 -3.53 22.72
C MET A 1 -2.10 -2.48 21.63
N GLU A 2 -1.17 -1.53 21.62
CA GLU A 2 -1.02 -0.62 20.49
C GLU A 2 -0.66 -1.44 19.27
N LYS A 3 -1.51 -1.44 18.24
CA LYS A 3 -1.20 -2.12 16.98
C LYS A 3 -0.07 -1.35 16.31
N GLN A 4 1.04 -2.04 16.03
CA GLN A 4 2.17 -1.47 15.30
C GLN A 4 1.71 -1.10 13.89
N ARG A 5 1.65 0.21 13.60
CA ARG A 5 1.28 0.73 12.28
C ARG A 5 2.55 0.94 11.48
N ASN A 6 2.70 0.17 10.41
CA ASN A 6 3.77 0.31 9.45
C ASN A 6 3.33 1.28 8.34
N TYR A 7 4.26 2.08 7.84
CA TYR A 7 4.01 3.08 6.81
C TYR A 7 4.85 2.75 5.58
N PHE A 8 4.21 2.77 4.42
CA PHE A 8 4.83 2.40 3.15
C PHE A 8 4.61 3.49 2.11
N LYS A 9 5.55 3.55 1.17
CA LYS A 9 5.51 4.39 -0.03
C LYS A 9 5.50 3.47 -1.24
N ILE A 10 4.59 3.72 -2.18
CA ILE A 10 4.47 2.98 -3.44
C ILE A 10 4.42 3.92 -4.63
N TYR A 11 4.72 3.36 -5.79
CA TYR A 11 4.61 4.00 -7.08
C TYR A 11 3.83 3.08 -7.99
N ASP A 12 2.92 3.65 -8.77
CA ASP A 12 2.27 2.89 -9.83
C ASP A 12 3.10 2.90 -11.11
N ASP A 13 2.62 2.17 -12.13
CA ASP A 13 3.28 2.10 -13.44
C ASP A 13 3.35 3.46 -14.16
N GLU A 14 2.48 4.41 -13.79
CA GLU A 14 2.52 5.80 -14.28
C GLU A 14 3.50 6.68 -13.49
N GLY A 15 4.13 6.15 -12.45
CA GLY A 15 5.06 6.86 -11.57
C GLY A 15 4.37 7.75 -10.54
N ILE A 16 3.05 7.64 -10.37
CA ILE A 16 2.29 8.34 -9.34
C ILE A 16 2.64 7.74 -7.99
N LYS A 17 2.95 8.62 -7.04
CA LYS A 17 3.43 8.25 -5.72
C LYS A 17 2.29 8.30 -4.71
N SER A 18 2.04 7.17 -4.03
CA SER A 18 1.09 7.08 -2.92
C SER A 18 1.76 6.59 -1.64
N TYR A 19 1.07 6.79 -0.52
CA TYR A 19 1.47 6.30 0.79
C TYR A 19 0.31 5.54 1.42
N PHE A 20 0.61 4.53 2.22
CA PHE A 20 -0.41 3.83 3.01
C PHE A 20 0.16 3.36 4.35
N LYS A 21 -0.74 3.09 5.28
CA LYS A 21 -0.43 2.42 6.55
C LYS A 21 -1.16 1.09 6.64
N THR A 22 -0.59 0.14 7.35
CA THR A 22 -1.14 -1.22 7.56
C THR A 22 -0.52 -1.84 8.81
N ASN A 23 -1.11 -2.90 9.36
CA ASN A 23 -0.48 -3.74 10.37
C ASN A 23 0.40 -4.85 9.75
N LEU A 24 0.35 -5.02 8.42
CA LEU A 24 1.19 -5.99 7.72
C LEU A 24 2.67 -5.61 7.84
N SER A 25 3.51 -6.63 8.03
CA SER A 25 4.96 -6.50 8.02
C SER A 25 5.49 -6.25 6.61
N TYR A 26 6.73 -5.78 6.51
CA TYR A 26 7.41 -5.61 5.22
C TYR A 26 7.45 -6.92 4.41
N GLU A 27 7.73 -8.06 5.06
CA GLU A 27 7.80 -9.36 4.40
C GLU A 27 6.44 -9.82 3.84
N GLU A 28 5.35 -9.52 4.54
CA GLU A 28 4.00 -9.81 4.07
C GLU A 28 3.64 -8.94 2.87
N ILE A 29 3.98 -7.66 2.91
CA ILE A 29 3.76 -6.73 1.80
C ILE A 29 4.53 -7.15 0.54
N GLU A 30 5.79 -7.56 0.66
CA GLU A 30 6.58 -8.03 -0.48
C GLU A 30 5.99 -9.29 -1.13
N LYS A 31 5.48 -10.23 -0.33
CA LYS A 31 4.78 -11.41 -0.85
C LYS A 31 3.49 -11.02 -1.57
N LEU A 32 2.67 -10.20 -0.92
CA LEU A 32 1.41 -9.72 -1.47
C LEU A 32 1.61 -8.88 -2.74
N LYS A 33 2.71 -8.12 -2.84
CA LYS A 33 3.09 -7.39 -4.04
C LYS A 33 3.37 -8.32 -5.20
N LYS A 34 4.16 -9.39 -4.98
CA LYS A 34 4.41 -10.40 -6.01
C LYS A 34 3.13 -11.11 -6.44
N ASP A 35 2.32 -11.54 -5.47
CA ASP A 35 1.02 -12.18 -5.76
C ASP A 35 0.12 -11.25 -6.58
N PHE A 36 0.12 -9.95 -6.28
CA PHE A 36 -0.65 -8.96 -7.01
C PHE A 36 -0.13 -8.78 -8.45
N GLU A 37 1.19 -8.62 -8.62
CA GLU A 37 1.86 -8.47 -9.92
C GLU A 37 1.74 -9.70 -10.83
N GLU A 38 1.68 -10.92 -10.28
CA GLU A 38 1.47 -12.14 -11.07
C GLU A 38 0.05 -12.23 -11.65
N ASN A 39 -0.92 -11.59 -11.02
CA ASN A 39 -2.34 -11.66 -11.39
C ASN A 39 -2.86 -10.41 -12.13
N HIS A 40 -2.04 -9.36 -12.24
CA HIS A 40 -2.42 -8.09 -12.89
C HIS A 40 -1.39 -7.71 -13.95
N SER A 41 -1.87 -7.27 -15.12
CA SER A 41 -0.99 -6.78 -16.20
C SER A 41 -0.53 -5.33 -15.99
N GLU A 42 -1.24 -4.59 -15.15
CA GLU A 42 -0.98 -3.18 -14.81
C GLU A 42 -1.01 -3.03 -13.28
N TYR A 43 -0.06 -2.28 -12.73
CA TYR A 43 0.04 -2.00 -11.30
C TYR A 43 -0.41 -0.58 -11.01
N TYR A 44 -1.62 -0.44 -10.46
CA TYR A 44 -2.17 0.82 -9.95
C TYR A 44 -2.18 0.84 -8.42
N ASN A 45 -1.72 1.94 -7.81
CA ASN A 45 -1.63 2.09 -6.36
C ASN A 45 -2.98 1.83 -5.65
N ASN A 46 -4.07 2.35 -6.22
CA ASN A 46 -5.42 2.20 -5.67
C ASN A 46 -5.87 0.74 -5.64
N ASP A 47 -5.57 -0.02 -6.69
CA ASP A 47 -5.94 -1.43 -6.79
C ASP A 47 -5.11 -2.27 -5.82
N PHE A 48 -3.81 -1.99 -5.70
CA PHE A 48 -2.96 -2.65 -4.73
C PHE A 48 -3.41 -2.36 -3.28
N ILE A 49 -3.72 -1.10 -2.95
CA ILE A 49 -4.22 -0.72 -1.61
C ILE A 49 -5.57 -1.40 -1.32
N LYS A 50 -6.45 -1.51 -2.33
CA LYS A 50 -7.72 -2.23 -2.18
C LYS A 50 -7.50 -3.72 -1.94
N PHE A 51 -6.58 -4.35 -2.66
CA PHE A 51 -6.17 -5.72 -2.43
C PHE A 51 -5.62 -5.93 -1.01
N LEU A 52 -4.77 -5.01 -0.52
CA LEU A 52 -4.26 -5.05 0.84
C LEU A 52 -5.37 -4.88 1.90
N LYS A 53 -6.39 -4.05 1.64
CA LYS A 53 -7.56 -3.89 2.53
C LYS A 53 -8.35 -5.19 2.71
N GLU A 54 -8.38 -6.06 1.71
CA GLU A 54 -9.02 -7.38 1.82
C GLU A 54 -8.26 -8.34 2.76
N LYS A 55 -6.95 -8.14 2.92
CA LYS A 55 -6.10 -8.95 3.80
C LYS A 55 -5.95 -8.34 5.20
N ASP A 56 -5.82 -7.02 5.26
CA ASP A 56 -5.82 -6.24 6.49
C ASP A 56 -6.76 -5.04 6.33
N SER A 57 -7.95 -5.15 6.94
CA SER A 57 -8.96 -4.10 6.98
C SER A 57 -8.50 -2.77 7.58
N SER A 58 -7.36 -2.75 8.30
CA SER A 58 -6.78 -1.51 8.82
C SER A 58 -5.89 -0.77 7.82
N THR A 59 -5.72 -1.33 6.62
CA THR A 59 -4.97 -0.70 5.54
C THR A 59 -5.69 0.58 5.10
N GLU A 60 -4.98 1.70 5.13
CA GLU A 60 -5.53 3.00 4.79
C GLU A 60 -4.51 3.77 3.94
N GLU A 61 -4.98 4.32 2.82
CA GLU A 61 -4.21 5.28 2.02
C GLU A 61 -4.04 6.57 2.82
N ILE A 62 -2.87 7.20 2.66
CA ILE A 62 -2.52 8.45 3.31
C ILE A 62 -2.45 9.51 2.22
N GLU A 63 -3.39 10.45 2.28
CA GLU A 63 -3.35 11.66 1.47
C GLU A 63 -2.31 12.61 2.07
N VAL A 64 -1.22 12.86 1.34
CA VAL A 64 -0.23 13.86 1.73
C VAL A 64 -0.67 15.21 1.18
N GLN A 65 -1.37 15.98 2.00
CA GLN A 65 -1.64 17.38 1.69
C GLN A 65 -0.33 18.17 1.82
N ALA A 66 -0.03 19.01 0.83
CA ALA A 66 1.22 19.73 0.73
C ALA A 66 1.59 20.42 2.05
N ILE A 67 2.78 20.13 2.56
CA ILE A 67 3.34 20.83 3.72
C ILE A 67 4.00 22.09 3.16
N TYR A 68 3.32 23.22 3.27
CA TYR A 68 3.89 24.52 2.94
C TYR A 68 4.81 24.99 4.07
N TYR A 69 5.99 25.50 3.72
CA TYR A 69 6.96 26.11 4.64
C TYR A 69 6.75 27.62 4.75
#